data_AF-A0A378XCR7-F1
#
_entry.id   AF-A0A378XCR7-F1
#
_cell.length_a   1.000
_cell.length_b   1.000
_cell.length_c   1.000
_cell.angle_alpha   90.00
_cell.angle_beta   90.00
_cell.angle_gamma   90.00
#
_symmetry.space_group_name_H-M   'P 1'
#
loop_
_entity.id
_entity.type
_entity.pdbx_description
1 polymer ?
#
loop_
_entity_poly.entity_id
_entity_poly.type
_entity_poly.pdbx_seq_one_letter_code
_entity_poly.pdbx_strand_id
1 'polypeptide(L)'
;MSLGQNSKELLGTVAAMLSNRVELISLELAEERERLVSVVMYAIATAILAAFFLLGLSFLILMLVWDSPYRFAVIGGMTVFYAIVAMFCVARVKSLFAEAIPFASSIQVFKDDAAKIKGELLTAPPFTEDSPAARSTSASSSNDNRSKEF
;
A
#
# COMPACT_ATOMS: atom_id res chain seq x y z
N MET A 1 9.51 38.21 -11.74
CA MET A 1 8.73 37.23 -12.52
C MET A 1 9.35 35.82 -12.58
N SER A 2 10.49 35.52 -11.96
CA SER A 2 11.23 34.26 -12.22
C SER A 2 11.06 33.11 -11.22
N LEU A 3 10.67 33.33 -9.96
CA LEU A 3 10.64 32.23 -8.97
C LEU A 3 9.54 31.19 -9.22
N GLY A 4 8.36 31.60 -9.67
CA GLY A 4 7.25 30.68 -9.95
C GLY A 4 7.43 29.83 -11.21
N GLN A 5 8.35 30.21 -12.11
CA GLN A 5 8.68 29.44 -13.31
C GLN A 5 9.64 28.29 -12.96
N ASN A 6 10.64 28.56 -12.13
CA ASN A 6 11.60 27.57 -11.67
C ASN A 6 10.92 26.39 -10.95
N SER A 7 9.91 26.64 -10.11
CA SER A 7 9.18 25.59 -9.41
C SER A 7 8.41 24.66 -10.35
N LYS A 8 7.84 25.21 -11.44
CA LYS A 8 7.10 24.44 -12.44
C LYS A 8 8.03 23.59 -13.30
N GLU A 9 9.21 24.10 -13.63
CA GLU A 9 10.25 23.34 -14.34
C GLU A 9 10.83 22.21 -13.49
N LEU A 10 11.04 22.44 -12.19
CA LEU A 10 11.48 21.39 -11.26
C LEU A 10 10.41 20.31 -11.11
N LEU A 11 9.14 20.69 -10.97
CA LEU A 11 8.03 19.75 -10.88
C LEU A 11 7.85 18.94 -12.17
N GLY A 12 8.01 19.57 -13.33
CA GLY A 12 8.01 18.89 -14.63
C GLY A 12 9.17 17.91 -14.79
N THR A 13 10.36 18.27 -14.30
CA THR A 13 11.56 17.42 -14.35
C THR A 13 11.45 16.20 -13.43
N VAL A 14 10.93 16.39 -12.22
CA VAL A 14 10.65 15.30 -11.27
C VAL A 14 9.56 14.37 -11.82
N ALA A 15 8.49 14.93 -12.39
CA ALA A 15 7.44 14.16 -13.04
C ALA A 15 7.98 13.34 -14.23
N ALA A 16 8.87 13.92 -15.05
CA ALA A 16 9.50 13.21 -16.16
C ALA A 16 10.42 12.07 -15.67
N MET A 17 11.20 12.29 -14.61
CA MET A 17 12.03 11.22 -14.01
C MET A 17 11.18 10.09 -13.39
N LEU A 18 10.09 10.44 -12.71
CA LEU A 18 9.16 9.44 -12.17
C LEU A 18 8.52 8.64 -13.30
N SER A 19 8.09 9.30 -14.38
CA SER A 19 7.44 8.61 -15.51
C SER A 19 8.37 7.55 -16.13
N ASN A 20 9.65 7.88 -16.31
CA ASN A 20 10.65 6.96 -16.86
C ASN A 20 10.97 5.78 -15.91
N ARG A 21 10.99 6.04 -14.59
CA ARG A 21 11.18 4.98 -13.59
C ARG A 21 9.94 4.12 -13.40
N VAL A 22 8.75 4.70 -13.52
CA VAL A 22 7.48 3.97 -13.50
C VAL A 22 7.37 3.04 -14.70
N GLU A 23 7.86 3.45 -15.87
CA GLU A 23 7.89 2.60 -17.06
C GLU A 23 8.80 1.37 -16.85
N LEU A 24 10.00 1.58 -16.27
CA LEU A 24 10.92 0.49 -15.91
C LEU A 24 10.42 -0.39 -14.76
N ILE A 25 9.91 0.20 -13.67
CA ILE A 25 9.34 -0.56 -12.54
C ILE A 25 8.12 -1.35 -12.99
N SER A 26 7.26 -0.78 -13.84
CA SER A 26 6.09 -1.48 -14.38
C SER A 26 6.49 -2.61 -15.32
N LEU A 27 7.64 -2.49 -16.00
CA LEU A 27 8.20 -3.50 -16.89
C LEU A 27 8.92 -4.62 -16.12
N GLU A 28 9.67 -4.31 -15.06
CA GLU A 28 10.26 -5.33 -14.17
C GLU A 28 9.17 -6.07 -13.37
N LEU A 29 8.17 -5.33 -12.85
CA LEU A 29 7.00 -5.94 -12.22
C LEU A 29 6.22 -6.81 -13.23
N ALA A 30 6.30 -6.46 -14.52
CA ALA A 30 5.70 -7.22 -15.60
C ALA A 30 6.39 -8.56 -15.90
N GLU A 31 7.68 -8.61 -15.63
CA GLU A 31 8.53 -9.77 -15.87
C GLU A 31 8.50 -10.72 -14.65
N GLU A 32 8.57 -10.17 -13.45
CA GLU A 32 8.52 -10.94 -12.20
C GLU A 32 7.12 -11.54 -11.95
N ARG A 33 6.04 -10.83 -12.36
CA ARG A 33 4.66 -11.34 -12.24
C ARG A 33 4.45 -12.61 -13.04
N GLU A 34 5.07 -12.78 -14.19
CA GLU A 34 4.85 -13.97 -15.03
C GLU A 34 5.43 -15.22 -14.36
N ARG A 35 6.62 -15.07 -13.77
CA ARG A 35 7.25 -16.12 -12.98
C ARG A 35 6.45 -16.43 -11.72
N LEU A 36 5.97 -15.41 -11.02
CA LEU A 36 5.10 -15.58 -9.85
C LEU A 36 3.77 -16.26 -10.21
N VAL A 37 3.14 -15.88 -11.32
CA VAL A 37 1.89 -16.48 -11.82
C VAL A 37 2.09 -17.95 -12.15
N SER A 38 3.19 -18.30 -12.82
CA SER A 38 3.54 -19.69 -13.12
C SER A 38 3.68 -20.50 -11.82
N VAL A 39 4.46 -19.99 -10.85
CA VAL A 39 4.65 -20.65 -9.55
C VAL A 39 3.33 -20.80 -8.79
N VAL A 40 2.46 -19.78 -8.80
CA VAL A 40 1.13 -19.82 -8.15
C VAL A 40 0.24 -20.87 -8.82
N MET A 41 0.25 -21.01 -10.14
CA MET A 41 -0.52 -22.05 -10.82
C MET A 41 -0.05 -23.45 -10.44
N TYR A 42 1.26 -23.69 -10.42
CA TYR A 42 1.80 -24.97 -9.94
C TYR A 42 1.49 -25.19 -8.46
N ALA A 43 1.53 -24.15 -7.62
CA ALA A 43 1.18 -24.24 -6.21
C ALA A 43 -0.29 -24.62 -6.00
N ILE A 44 -1.22 -23.99 -6.73
CA ILE A 44 -2.65 -24.32 -6.69
C ILE A 44 -2.89 -25.76 -7.19
N ALA A 45 -2.29 -26.12 -8.33
CA ALA A 45 -2.40 -27.48 -8.87
C ALA A 45 -1.89 -28.53 -7.87
N THR A 46 -0.74 -28.27 -7.25
CA THR A 46 -0.16 -29.14 -6.21
C THR A 46 -1.06 -29.21 -4.99
N ALA A 47 -1.63 -28.10 -4.54
CA ALA A 47 -2.54 -28.07 -3.39
C ALA A 47 -3.82 -28.89 -3.65
N ILE A 48 -4.40 -28.79 -4.85
CA ILE A 48 -5.56 -29.58 -5.26
C ILE A 48 -5.20 -31.08 -5.30
N LEU A 49 -4.10 -31.44 -5.96
CA LEU A 49 -3.65 -32.84 -6.02
C LEU A 49 -3.37 -33.41 -4.62
N ALA A 50 -2.72 -32.62 -3.76
CA ALA A 50 -2.48 -33.01 -2.37
C ALA A 50 -3.81 -33.24 -1.62
N ALA A 51 -4.81 -32.36 -1.78
CA ALA A 51 -6.12 -32.52 -1.16
C ALA A 51 -6.80 -33.83 -1.60
N PHE A 52 -6.80 -34.14 -2.90
CA PHE A 52 -7.33 -35.41 -3.41
C PHE A 52 -6.55 -36.62 -2.91
N PHE A 53 -5.22 -36.53 -2.86
CA PHE A 53 -4.37 -37.60 -2.32
C PHE A 53 -4.67 -37.86 -0.84
N LEU A 54 -4.73 -36.81 -0.01
CA LEU A 54 -5.10 -36.95 1.39
C LEU A 54 -6.51 -37.55 1.54
N LEU A 55 -7.48 -37.11 0.74
CA LEU A 55 -8.83 -37.67 0.77
C LEU A 55 -8.82 -39.17 0.43
N GLY A 56 -8.12 -39.56 -0.63
CA GLY A 56 -7.94 -40.96 -1.01
C GLY A 56 -7.23 -41.77 0.07
N LEU A 57 -6.19 -41.21 0.70
CA LEU A 57 -5.47 -41.82 1.82
C LEU A 57 -6.41 -42.06 3.01
N SER A 58 -7.27 -41.09 3.33
CA SER A 58 -8.31 -41.25 4.35
C SER A 58 -9.23 -42.40 4.05
N PHE A 59 -9.77 -42.47 2.82
CA PHE A 59 -10.65 -43.56 2.42
C PHE A 59 -9.95 -44.92 2.48
N LEU A 60 -8.70 -44.98 2.03
CA LEU A 60 -7.89 -46.19 2.07
C LEU A 60 -7.66 -46.67 3.51
N ILE A 61 -7.30 -45.75 4.41
CA ILE A 61 -7.14 -46.04 5.84
C ILE A 61 -8.48 -46.49 6.45
N LEU A 62 -9.58 -45.80 6.12
CA LEU A 62 -10.92 -46.18 6.57
C LEU A 62 -11.24 -47.59 6.12
N MET A 63 -11.02 -47.94 4.85
CA MET A 63 -11.36 -49.24 4.28
C MET A 63 -10.48 -50.35 4.87
N LEU A 64 -9.19 -50.09 5.11
CA LEU A 64 -8.26 -51.04 5.72
C LEU A 64 -8.56 -51.31 7.20
N VAL A 65 -8.96 -50.27 7.95
CA VAL A 65 -9.28 -50.35 9.38
C VAL A 65 -10.75 -50.67 9.60
N TRP A 66 -11.57 -50.66 8.55
CA TRP A 66 -13.02 -50.81 8.69
C TRP A 66 -13.41 -52.10 9.37
N ASP A 67 -12.64 -53.19 9.36
CA ASP A 67 -13.01 -54.43 10.08
C ASP A 67 -12.31 -54.60 11.45
N SER A 68 -11.54 -53.60 11.89
CA SER A 68 -10.70 -53.66 13.08
C SER A 68 -11.37 -53.05 14.33
N PRO A 69 -11.09 -53.54 15.56
CA PRO A 69 -11.59 -52.92 16.80
C PRO A 69 -11.03 -51.51 17.05
N TYR A 70 -9.94 -51.10 16.38
CA TYR A 70 -9.28 -49.81 16.59
C TYR A 70 -9.84 -48.63 15.77
N ARG A 71 -11.03 -48.79 15.16
CA ARG A 71 -11.71 -47.78 14.33
C ARG A 71 -11.69 -46.36 14.90
N PHE A 72 -12.06 -46.20 16.18
CA PHE A 72 -12.16 -44.89 16.82
C PHE A 72 -10.81 -44.19 17.02
N ALA A 73 -9.76 -44.95 17.33
CA ALA A 73 -8.42 -44.39 17.50
C ALA A 73 -7.86 -43.87 16.17
N VAL A 74 -8.15 -44.57 15.07
CA VAL A 74 -7.71 -44.18 13.72
C VAL A 74 -8.46 -42.93 13.25
N ILE A 75 -9.77 -42.84 13.48
CA ILE A 75 -10.54 -41.62 13.17
C ILE A 75 -9.99 -40.43 13.95
N GLY A 76 -9.77 -40.59 15.26
CA GLY A 76 -9.19 -39.54 16.10
C GLY A 76 -7.79 -39.09 15.64
N GLY A 77 -6.91 -40.06 15.32
CA GLY A 77 -5.58 -39.77 14.79
C GLY A 77 -5.62 -39.03 13.44
N MET A 78 -6.54 -39.44 12.56
CA MET A 78 -6.73 -38.79 11.27
C MET A 78 -7.25 -37.35 11.43
N THR A 79 -8.17 -37.11 12.36
CA THR A 79 -8.65 -35.76 12.68
C THR A 79 -7.52 -34.86 13.18
N VAL A 80 -6.68 -35.34 14.09
CA VAL A 80 -5.53 -34.56 14.58
C VAL A 80 -4.53 -34.29 13.46
N PHE A 81 -4.26 -35.29 12.62
CA PHE A 81 -3.38 -35.14 11.46
C PHE A 81 -3.90 -34.05 10.50
N TYR A 82 -5.19 -34.10 10.14
CA TYR A 82 -5.80 -33.06 9.31
C TYR A 82 -5.79 -31.69 9.96
N ALA A 83 -6.00 -31.59 11.28
CA ALA A 83 -5.93 -30.32 12.00
C ALA A 83 -4.53 -29.69 11.90
N ILE A 84 -3.46 -30.50 12.03
CA ILE A 84 -2.08 -30.04 11.88
C ILE A 84 -1.82 -29.57 10.44
N VAL A 85 -2.22 -30.35 9.43
CA VAL A 85 -2.06 -29.98 8.02
C VAL A 85 -2.83 -28.70 7.69
N ALA A 86 -4.06 -28.55 8.20
CA ALA A 86 -4.87 -27.35 8.02
C ALA A 86 -4.22 -26.13 8.67
N MET A 87 -3.72 -26.25 9.90
CA MET A 87 -3.05 -25.15 10.60
C MET A 87 -1.76 -24.73 9.85
N PHE A 88 -0.98 -25.71 9.36
CA PHE A 88 0.20 -25.43 8.54
C PHE A 88 -0.15 -24.72 7.24
N CYS A 89 -1.21 -25.16 6.55
CA CYS A 89 -1.68 -24.54 5.31
C CYS A 89 -2.13 -23.10 5.55
N VAL A 90 -2.92 -22.84 6.60
CA VAL A 90 -3.33 -21.50 7.01
C VAL A 90 -2.13 -20.61 7.34
N ALA A 91 -1.16 -21.13 8.10
CA ALA A 91 0.06 -20.38 8.42
C ALA A 91 0.87 -20.02 7.16
N ARG A 92 0.99 -20.95 6.21
CA ARG A 92 1.69 -20.71 4.94
C ARG A 92 0.97 -19.72 4.06
N VAL A 93 -0.36 -19.83 3.93
CA VAL A 93 -1.17 -18.86 3.21
C VAL A 93 -1.02 -17.48 3.85
N LYS A 94 -1.13 -17.37 5.18
CA LYS A 94 -0.93 -16.09 5.89
C LYS A 94 0.46 -15.49 5.65
N SER A 95 1.51 -16.32 5.61
CA SER A 95 2.88 -15.87 5.28
C SER A 95 2.96 -15.34 3.85
N LEU A 96 2.40 -16.07 2.89
CA LEU A 96 2.40 -15.68 1.48
C LEU A 96 1.62 -14.38 1.24
N PHE A 97 0.48 -14.20 1.92
CA PHE A 97 -0.29 -12.96 1.85
C PHE A 97 0.39 -11.80 2.58
N ALA A 98 1.13 -12.05 3.67
CA ALA A 98 1.91 -11.00 4.33
C ALA A 98 3.04 -10.49 3.43
N GLU A 99 3.66 -11.37 2.65
CA GLU A 99 4.75 -11.05 1.73
C GLU A 99 4.25 -10.46 0.40
N ALA A 100 3.06 -10.88 -0.06
CA ALA A 100 2.46 -10.44 -1.33
C ALA A 100 1.66 -9.12 -1.25
N ILE A 101 1.57 -8.44 -0.08
CA ILE A 101 0.87 -7.15 0.10
C ILE A 101 1.85 -5.93 0.24
N PRO A 102 2.94 -5.78 -0.55
CA PRO A 102 3.72 -4.53 -0.52
C PRO A 102 2.92 -3.34 -1.10
N PHE A 103 1.81 -3.57 -1.81
CA PHE A 103 0.99 -2.53 -2.43
C PHE A 103 -0.02 -1.85 -1.51
N ALA A 104 -0.47 -2.47 -0.40
CA ALA A 104 -1.41 -1.81 0.51
C ALA A 104 -0.73 -0.66 1.28
N SER A 105 0.54 -0.87 1.67
CA SER A 105 1.40 0.19 2.21
C SER A 105 1.59 1.32 1.20
N SER A 106 1.93 0.98 -0.05
CA SER A 106 2.16 1.98 -1.10
C SER A 106 0.90 2.78 -1.48
N ILE A 107 -0.28 2.15 -1.49
CA ILE A 107 -1.57 2.84 -1.73
C ILE A 107 -1.96 3.76 -0.57
N GLN A 108 -1.64 3.38 0.67
CA GLN A 108 -1.89 4.24 1.83
C GLN A 108 -1.02 5.50 1.80
N VAL A 109 0.28 5.35 1.49
CA VAL A 109 1.20 6.49 1.35
C VAL A 109 0.74 7.42 0.20
N PHE A 110 0.29 6.87 -0.92
CA PHE A 110 -0.20 7.67 -2.05
C PHE A 110 -1.50 8.43 -1.72
N LYS A 111 -2.37 7.83 -0.91
CA LYS A 111 -3.59 8.50 -0.41
C LYS A 111 -3.26 9.62 0.57
N ASP A 112 -2.29 9.40 1.45
CA ASP A 112 -1.85 10.41 2.42
C ASP A 112 -1.18 11.59 1.71
N ASP A 113 -0.33 11.33 0.71
CA ASP A 113 0.27 12.39 -0.11
C ASP A 113 -0.79 13.17 -0.92
N ALA A 114 -1.79 12.48 -1.48
CA ALA A 114 -2.90 13.14 -2.18
C ALA A 114 -3.78 13.97 -1.23
N ALA A 115 -4.02 13.49 -0.01
CA ALA A 115 -4.77 14.22 1.01
C ALA A 115 -4.00 15.45 1.49
N LYS A 116 -2.67 15.35 1.63
CA LYS A 116 -1.80 16.46 2.03
C LYS A 116 -1.72 17.53 0.95
N ILE A 117 -1.56 17.15 -0.32
CA ILE A 117 -1.57 18.08 -1.46
C ILE A 117 -2.92 18.78 -1.56
N LYS A 118 -4.03 18.03 -1.41
CA LYS A 118 -5.38 18.62 -1.42
C LYS A 118 -5.60 19.55 -0.22
N GLY A 119 -5.06 19.22 0.94
CA GLY A 119 -5.11 20.05 2.15
C GLY A 119 -4.31 21.34 2.02
N GLU A 120 -3.10 21.30 1.42
CA GLU A 120 -2.30 22.49 1.12
C GLU A 120 -2.98 23.38 0.07
N LEU A 121 -3.61 22.78 -0.95
CA LEU A 121 -4.36 23.52 -1.98
C LEU A 121 -5.63 24.20 -1.43
N LEU A 122 -6.22 23.63 -0.37
CA LEU A 122 -7.41 24.18 0.30
C LEU A 122 -7.05 25.15 1.43
N THR A 123 -5.83 25.07 1.98
CA THR A 123 -5.34 25.91 3.09
C THR A 123 -4.62 27.17 2.62
N ALA A 124 -3.92 27.12 1.49
CA ALA A 124 -3.31 28.31 0.90
C ALA A 124 -4.30 29.00 -0.04
N PRO A 125 -4.77 30.24 0.24
CA PRO A 125 -5.34 31.04 -0.83
C PRO A 125 -4.29 31.16 -1.96
N PRO A 126 -4.68 31.05 -3.24
CA PRO A 126 -3.74 31.25 -4.33
C PRO A 126 -3.23 32.68 -4.20
N PHE A 127 -1.92 32.85 -4.04
CA PHE A 127 -1.26 34.14 -3.79
C PHE A 127 -1.53 34.73 -2.39
N THR A 128 -0.65 34.48 -1.43
CA THR A 128 -0.37 35.49 -0.42
C THR A 128 0.29 36.67 -1.13
N GLU A 129 -0.47 37.75 -1.29
CA GLU A 129 0.01 39.09 -1.60
C GLU A 129 1.17 39.46 -0.65
N ASP A 130 2.41 39.32 -1.13
CA ASP A 130 3.51 40.12 -0.62
C ASP A 130 3.42 41.49 -1.32
N SER A 131 2.53 42.34 -0.81
CA SER A 131 2.47 43.76 -1.17
C SER A 131 2.59 44.59 0.11
N PRO A 132 3.77 45.19 0.40
CA PRO A 132 3.98 46.01 1.59
C PRO A 132 3.42 47.43 1.37
N ALA A 133 2.15 47.56 1.02
CA ALA A 133 1.50 48.85 0.71
C ALA A 133 0.47 49.30 1.76
N ALA A 134 0.44 48.70 2.95
CA ALA A 134 -0.47 49.12 4.01
C ALA A 134 0.23 49.25 5.37
N ARG A 135 1.31 50.02 5.42
CA ARG A 135 1.76 50.66 6.68
C ARG A 135 1.11 52.03 6.80
N SER A 136 -0.22 52.06 6.88
CA SER A 136 -0.94 53.21 7.42
C SER A 136 -0.92 53.13 8.94
N THR A 137 0.26 53.42 9.51
CA THR A 137 0.38 53.69 10.94
C THR A 137 -0.30 55.03 11.22
N SER A 138 -1.56 54.94 11.62
CA SER A 138 -2.16 55.93 12.49
C SER A 138 -1.39 55.93 13.81
N ALA A 139 -0.57 56.96 13.99
CA ALA A 139 -0.06 57.35 15.30
C ALA A 139 -0.01 58.88 15.35
N SER A 140 -1.13 59.42 15.84
CA SER A 140 -1.20 60.65 16.64
C SER A 140 0.10 60.97 17.37
N SER A 141 0.62 62.19 17.25
CA SER A 141 0.86 63.07 18.41
C SER A 141 1.65 64.32 18.00
N SER A 142 1.07 65.47 18.35
CA SER A 142 1.77 66.64 18.89
C SER A 142 2.53 67.59 17.96
N ASN A 143 2.36 68.86 18.34
CA ASN A 143 3.28 69.99 18.18
C ASN A 143 3.09 70.83 16.92
N ASP A 144 2.30 71.90 17.02
CA ASP A 144 2.66 73.19 17.62
C ASP A 144 3.41 74.09 16.63
N ASN A 145 2.86 75.30 16.55
CA ASN A 145 3.52 76.55 16.25
C ASN A 145 3.33 77.19 14.86
N ARG A 146 2.68 78.35 14.96
CA ARG A 146 2.90 79.58 14.20
C ARG A 146 1.91 79.93 13.09
N SER A 147 0.72 80.24 13.58
CA SER A 147 -0.01 81.47 13.23
C SER A 147 0.90 82.72 13.16
N LYS A 148 0.52 83.65 12.25
CA LYS A 148 1.00 85.03 12.07
C LYS A 148 2.36 85.09 11.32
N GLU A 149 2.57 85.87 10.25
CA GLU A 149 2.13 87.23 9.89
C GLU A 149 2.09 87.34 8.33
N PHE A 150 1.11 88.01 7.71
CA PHE A 150 1.18 89.39 7.21
C PHE A 150 2.55 90.09 7.20
#